data_AF-A0A957FXF9-F1
#
_entry.id   AF-A0A957FXF9-F1
#
_cell.length_a   1.000
_cell.length_b   1.000
_cell.length_c   1.000
_cell.angle_alpha   90.00
_cell.angle_beta   90.00
_cell.angle_gamma   90.00
#
_symmetry.space_group_name_H-M   'P 1'
#
loop_
_entity.id
_entity.type
_entity.pdbx_description
1 polymer ?
#
loop_
_entity_poly.entity_id
_entity_poly.type
_entity_poly.pdbx_seq_one_letter_code
_entity_poly.pdbx_strand_id
1 'polypeptide(L)' 'MTFLSDSNVPKLAANMGTILFAFFILFQLLLAVGVVPVSMAWGGRQTELTPALRVASIAAVFILG' A
#
# COMPACT_ATOMS: atom_id res chain seq x y z
N MET A 1 -2.53 16.30 31.22
CA MET A 1 -3.47 15.86 30.17
C MET A 1 -2.66 15.09 29.14
N THR A 2 -2.91 13.80 29.01
CA THR A 2 -2.12 12.89 28.16
C THR A 2 -2.31 13.25 26.68
N PHE A 3 -1.25 13.22 25.87
CA PHE A 3 -1.29 13.50 24.42
C PHE A 3 -2.34 12.67 23.66
N LEU A 4 -2.69 11.50 24.17
CA LEU A 4 -3.72 10.61 23.62
C LEU A 4 -5.16 11.07 23.93
N SER A 5 -5.35 11.97 24.89
CA SER A 5 -6.65 12.52 25.31
C SER A 5 -7.03 13.80 24.56
N ASP A 6 -6.09 14.40 23.83
CA ASP A 6 -6.36 15.56 22.97
C ASP A 6 -6.83 15.05 21.60
N SER A 7 -8.08 15.33 21.23
CA SER A 7 -8.72 14.69 20.06
C SER A 7 -8.04 15.02 18.72
N ASN A 8 -7.20 16.05 18.67
CA ASN A 8 -6.54 16.49 17.44
C ASN A 8 -5.42 15.55 16.99
N VAL A 9 -4.58 15.05 17.91
CA VAL A 9 -3.43 14.21 17.56
C VAL A 9 -3.86 12.83 17.03
N PRO A 10 -4.81 12.11 17.67
CA PRO A 10 -5.33 10.85 17.15
C PRO A 10 -6.05 11.01 15.81
N LYS A 11 -6.82 12.09 15.61
CA LYS A 11 -7.48 12.38 14.33
C LYS A 11 -6.48 12.61 13.21
N LEU A 12 -5.43 13.38 13.47
CA LEU A 12 -4.37 13.61 12.50
C LEU A 12 -3.67 12.30 12.14
N ALA A 13 -3.29 11.50 13.14
CA ALA A 13 -2.64 10.21 12.92
C ALA A 13 -3.54 9.24 12.14
N ALA A 14 -4.84 9.20 12.45
CA ALA A 14 -5.81 8.38 11.73
C ALA A 14 -5.92 8.79 10.26
N ASN A 15 -6.07 10.09 9.99
CA ASN A 15 -6.13 10.62 8.63
C ASN A 15 -4.84 10.32 7.85
N MET A 16 -3.67 10.51 8.46
CA MET A 16 -2.39 10.17 7.85
C MET A 16 -2.30 8.67 7.54
N GLY A 17 -2.75 7.81 8.47
CA GLY A 17 -2.82 6.37 8.26
C GLY A 17 -3.70 6.01 7.05
N THR A 18 -4.88 6.61 6.94
CA THR A 18 -5.79 6.40 5.79
C THR A 18 -5.14 6.83 4.48
N ILE A 19 -4.48 7.99 4.44
CA ILE A 19 -3.82 8.49 3.23
C ILE A 19 -2.66 7.56 2.82
N LEU A 20 -1.82 7.16 3.77
CA LEU A 20 -0.71 6.25 3.51
C LEU A 20 -1.20 4.87 3.04
N PHE A 21 -2.30 4.38 3.60
CA PHE A 21 -2.91 3.14 3.19
C PHE A 21 -3.48 3.21 1.77
N ALA A 22 -4.18 4.29 1.42
CA ALA A 22 -4.66 4.52 0.05
C ALA A 22 -3.49 4.60 -0.95
N PHE A 23 -2.38 5.24 -0.56
CA PHE A 23 -1.16 5.28 -1.36
C PHE A 23 -0.58 3.88 -1.59
N PHE A 24 -0.60 3.03 -0.56
CA PHE A 24 -0.12 1.65 -0.67
C PHE A 24 -0.98 0.80 -1.62
N ILE A 25 -2.30 0.99 -1.63
CA ILE A 25 -3.19 0.34 -2.59
C ILE A 25 -2.84 0.75 -4.03
N LEU A 26 -2.64 2.04 -4.28
CA LEU A 26 -2.21 2.53 -5.60
C LEU A 26 -0.86 1.95 -6.02
N PHE A 27 0.10 1.91 -5.10
CA PHE A 27 1.40 1.31 -5.36
C PHE A 27 1.28 -0.17 -5.74
N GLN A 28 0.41 -0.91 -5.07
CA GLN A 28 0.16 -2.32 -5.37
C GLN A 28 -0.48 -2.53 -6.75
N LEU A 29 -1.37 -1.63 -7.18
CA LEU A 29 -1.90 -1.63 -8.55
C LEU A 29 -0.79 -1.36 -9.58
N LEU A 30 0.10 -0.40 -9.32
CA LEU A 30 1.23 -0.10 -10.21
C LEU A 30 2.17 -1.29 -10.37
N LEU A 31 2.41 -2.06 -9.30
CA LEU A 31 3.16 -3.32 -9.34
C LEU A 31 2.42 -4.40 -10.14
N ALA A 32 1.11 -4.54 -9.94
CA ALA A 32 0.29 -5.53 -10.66
C ALA A 32 0.27 -5.32 -12.17
N VAL A 33 0.20 -4.05 -12.61
CA VAL A 33 0.22 -3.66 -14.03
C VAL A 33 1.64 -3.64 -14.61
N GLY A 34 2.68 -3.73 -13.76
CA GLY A 34 4.08 -3.76 -14.18
C GLY A 34 4.67 -2.38 -14.49
N VAL A 35 4.03 -1.29 -14.04
CA VAL A 35 4.54 0.08 -14.17
C VAL A 35 5.78 0.28 -13.30
N VAL A 36 5.74 -0.25 -12.08
CA VAL A 36 6.87 -0.22 -11.15
C VAL A 36 7.55 -1.59 -11.14
N PRO A 37 8.88 -1.67 -11.33
CA PRO A 37 9.58 -2.94 -11.23
C PRO A 37 9.54 -3.48 -9.80
N VAL A 38 9.21 -4.76 -9.66
CA VAL A 38 9.18 -5.46 -8.37
C VAL A 38 10.55 -5.41 -7.68
N SER A 39 11.62 -5.50 -8.46
CA SER A 39 13.00 -5.37 -7.99
C SER A 39 13.28 -4.03 -7.30
N MET A 40 12.59 -2.95 -7.69
CA MET A 40 12.73 -1.64 -7.05
C MET A 40 11.90 -1.54 -5.76
N ALA A 41 10.77 -2.25 -5.69
CA ALA A 41 9.87 -2.22 -4.54
C ALA A 41 10.33 -3.12 -3.38
N TRP A 42 10.84 -4.32 -3.69
CA TRP A 42 11.14 -5.35 -2.69
C TRP A 42 12.58 -5.86 -2.75
N GLY A 43 13.38 -5.37 -3.71
CA GLY A 43 14.69 -5.94 -4.02
C GLY A 43 14.59 -7.26 -4.79
N GLY A 44 15.63 -7.61 -5.54
CA GLY A 44 15.72 -8.88 -6.25
C GLY A 44 16.02 -8.75 -7.74
N ARG A 45 15.97 -9.88 -8.46
CA ARG A 45 16.31 -9.95 -9.89
C ARG A 45 15.10 -9.95 -10.82
N GLN A 46 13.90 -10.16 -10.28
CA GLN A 46 12.67 -10.15 -11.07
C GLN A 46 12.12 -8.73 -11.17
N THR A 47 11.93 -8.26 -12.40
CA THR A 47 11.35 -6.94 -12.70
C THR A 47 9.83 -6.97 -12.66
N GLU A 48 9.22 -8.14 -12.88
CA GLU A 48 7.77 -8.29 -12.98
C GLU A 48 7.24 -9.33 -11.99
N LEU A 49 6.00 -9.12 -11.52
CA LEU A 49 5.28 -10.11 -10.72
C LEU A 49 4.95 -11.32 -11.60
N THR A 50 5.10 -12.51 -11.02
CA THR A 50 4.59 -13.74 -11.63
C THR A 50 3.08 -13.65 -11.82
N PRO A 51 2.47 -14.38 -12.77
CA PRO A 51 1.04 -14.29 -13.03
C PRO A 51 0.17 -14.53 -11.78
N ALA A 52 0.54 -15.52 -10.96
CA ALA A 52 -0.15 -15.79 -9.69
C ALA A 52 -0.06 -14.62 -8.71
N LEU A 53 1.10 -13.97 -8.62
CA LEU A 53 1.29 -12.80 -7.76
C LEU A 53 0.55 -11.56 -8.29
N ARG A 54 0.43 -11.38 -9.61
CA ARG A 54 -0.39 -10.30 -10.17
C ARG A 54 -1.85 -10.44 -9.77
N VAL A 55 -2.40 -11.66 -9.87
CA VAL A 55 -3.77 -11.95 -9.45
C VAL A 55 -3.92 -11.73 -7.95
N ALA A 56 -2.97 -12.17 -7.13
CA ALA A 56 -2.98 -11.93 -5.69
C ALA A 56 -2.92 -10.43 -5.35
N SER A 57 -2.10 -9.65 -6.06
CA SER A 57 -2.03 -8.19 -5.89
C SER A 57 -3.34 -7.50 -6.23
N ILE A 58 -4.01 -7.91 -7.32
CA ILE A 58 -5.33 -7.38 -7.70
C ILE A 58 -6.39 -7.78 -6.65
N ALA A 59 -6.39 -9.05 -6.20
CA ALA A 59 -7.31 -9.51 -5.17
C ALA A 59 -7.13 -8.74 -3.86
N ALA A 60 -5.89 -8.50 -3.46
CA ALA A 60 -5.59 -7.72 -2.27
C ALA A 60 -6.06 -6.26 -2.39
N VAL A 61 -5.98 -5.64 -3.57
CA VAL A 61 -6.58 -4.31 -3.81
C VAL A 61 -8.10 -4.34 -3.62
N PHE A 62 -8.78 -5.38 -4.08
CA PHE A 62 -10.23 -5.54 -3.89
C PHE A 62 -10.64 -5.81 -2.45
N ILE A 63 -9.82 -6.52 -1.67
CA ILE A 63 -10.11 -6.86 -0.27
C ILE A 63 -9.82 -5.69 0.66
N LEU A 64 -8.77 -4.91 0.35
CA LEU A 64 -8.26 -3.85 1.21
C LEU A 64 -8.80 -2.46 0.86
N GLY A 65 -9.19 -2.23 -0.40
CA GLY A 65 -9.69 -0.95 -0.90
C GLY A 65 -11.17 -0.72 -0.68
#